data_AF-A0A251T5T9-F1
#
_entry.id   AF-A0A251T5T9-F1
#
_cell.length_a   1.000
_cell.length_b   1.000
_cell.length_c   1.000
_cell.angle_alpha   90.00
_cell.angle_beta   90.00
_cell.angle_gamma   90.00
#
_symmetry.space_group_name_H-M   'P 1'
#
loop_
_entity.id
_entity.type
_entity.pdbx_description
1 polymer ?
#
loop_
_entity_poly.entity_id
_entity_poly.type
_entity_poly.pdbx_seq_one_letter_code
_entity_poly.pdbx_strand_id
1 'polypeptide(L)' 'MEAVPVPATAPATTTDDCCVKVAVYVRPLIGDEKLQACKNCVTVVPGKPQ' A
#
# COMPACT_ATOMS: atom_id res chain seq x y z
N MET A 1 -22.00 25.15 -34.05
CA MET A 1 -20.80 24.79 -33.29
C MET A 1 -20.82 23.30 -33.10
N GLU A 2 -20.12 22.59 -33.97
CA GLU A 2 -20.18 21.13 -34.01
C GLU A 2 -19.11 20.58 -33.05
N ALA A 3 -19.55 19.72 -32.12
CA ALA A 3 -18.64 19.04 -31.22
C ALA A 3 -17.89 17.98 -32.04
N VAL A 4 -16.62 18.27 -32.32
CA VAL A 4 -15.72 17.33 -33.00
C VAL A 4 -15.55 16.09 -32.11
N PRO A 5 -15.87 14.88 -32.59
CA PRO A 5 -15.59 13.67 -31.82
C PRO A 5 -14.09 13.38 -31.90
N VAL A 6 -13.41 13.48 -30.77
CA VAL A 6 -12.01 13.04 -30.61
C VAL A 6 -11.94 11.51 -30.78
N PRO A 7 -10.96 10.97 -31.52
CA PRO A 7 -10.87 9.54 -31.76
C PRO A 7 -10.54 8.83 -30.45
N ALA A 8 -11.37 7.84 -30.10
CA ALA A 8 -11.10 6.91 -29.03
C ALA A 8 -9.91 6.01 -29.44
N THR A 9 -8.70 6.45 -29.13
CA THR A 9 -7.54 5.55 -29.05
C THR A 9 -7.77 4.66 -27.83
N ALA A 10 -8.29 3.46 -28.06
CA ALA A 10 -8.30 2.40 -27.07
C ALA A 10 -6.84 2.10 -26.71
N PRO A 11 -6.41 2.22 -25.43
CA PRO A 11 -5.13 1.66 -25.05
C PRO A 11 -5.28 0.14 -25.12
N ALA A 12 -4.39 -0.51 -25.86
CA ALA A 12 -4.22 -1.95 -25.76
C ALA A 12 -4.03 -2.28 -24.27
N THR A 13 -4.97 -3.03 -23.70
CA THR A 13 -4.85 -3.55 -22.34
C THR A 13 -3.76 -4.62 -22.34
N THR A 14 -2.49 -4.20 -22.38
CA THR A 14 -1.52 -4.85 -21.53
C THR A 14 -2.03 -4.58 -20.13
N THR A 15 -2.55 -5.61 -19.47
CA THR A 15 -2.84 -5.61 -18.04
C THR A 15 -1.52 -5.38 -17.31
N ASP A 16 -1.01 -4.16 -17.38
CA ASP A 16 -0.04 -3.68 -16.41
C ASP A 16 -0.84 -3.69 -15.12
N ASP A 17 -0.52 -4.66 -14.26
CA ASP A 17 -1.07 -4.74 -12.92
C ASP A 17 -0.86 -3.36 -12.29
N CYS A 18 -1.90 -2.52 -12.28
CA CYS A 18 -1.95 -1.24 -11.57
C CYS A 18 -1.90 -1.45 -10.05
N CYS A 19 -0.99 -2.31 -9.60
CA CYS A 19 -0.80 -2.76 -8.25
C CYS A 19 0.22 -1.85 -7.60
N VAL A 20 -0.24 -1.14 -6.57
CA VAL A 20 0.62 -0.31 -5.73
C VAL A 20 1.39 -1.22 -4.79
N LYS A 21 2.72 -1.11 -4.79
CA LYS A 21 3.58 -1.77 -3.81
C LYS A 21 3.57 -0.94 -2.52
N VAL A 22 3.00 -1.50 -1.47
CA VAL A 22 2.99 -0.90 -0.13
C VAL A 22 3.93 -1.70 0.75
N ALA A 23 4.60 -1.02 1.68
CA ALA A 23 5.42 -1.64 2.70
C ALA A 23 5.21 -0.91 4.02
N VAL A 24 5.25 -1.65 5.13
CA VAL A 24 5.08 -1.10 6.48
C VAL A 24 6.34 -1.37 7.30
N TYR A 25 6.82 -0.35 8.01
CA TYR A 25 7.92 -0.49 8.97
C TYR A 25 7.38 -0.33 10.39
N VAL A 26 7.30 -1.45 11.12
CA VAL A 26 6.91 -1.45 12.53
C VAL A 26 8.14 -1.17 13.37
N ARG A 27 8.13 -0.02 14.05
CA ARG A 27 9.16 0.36 15.01
C ARG A 27 8.97 -0.39 16.34
N PRO A 28 10.05 -0.83 17.01
CA PRO A 28 9.96 -1.49 18.31
C PRO A 28 9.44 -0.57 19.40
N LEU A 29 8.93 -1.15 20.49
CA LEU A 29 8.57 -0.39 21.69
C LEU A 29 9.79 0.29 22.31
N ILE A 30 9.66 1.59 22.59
CA ILE A 30 10.67 2.38 23.28
C ILE A 30 10.54 2.25 24.81
N GLY A 31 11.56 2.69 25.55
CA GLY A 31 11.64 2.51 27.01
C GLY A 31 10.44 3.07 27.76
N ASP A 32 9.99 4.28 27.40
CA ASP A 32 8.86 4.94 28.06
C ASP A 32 7.55 4.17 27.88
N GLU A 33 7.32 3.61 26.70
CA GLU A 33 6.15 2.76 26.44
C GLU A 33 6.18 1.50 27.30
N LYS A 34 7.36 0.88 27.46
CA LYS A 34 7.51 -0.28 28.35
C LYS A 34 7.27 0.10 29.82
N LEU A 35 7.71 1.29 30.25
CA LEU A 35 7.48 1.79 31.62
C LEU A 35 6.01 2.07 31.90
N GLN A 36 5.25 2.50 30.89
CA GLN A 36 3.79 2.66 30.96
C GLN A 36 3.02 1.33 30.86
N ALA A 37 3.72 0.20 30.87
CA ALA A 37 3.17 -1.14 30.68
C ALA A 37 2.45 -1.34 29.34
N CYS A 38 2.80 -0.57 28.31
CA CYS A 38 2.34 -0.78 26.95
C CYS A 38 2.92 -2.09 26.40
N LYS A 39 2.08 -2.82 25.66
CA LYS A 39 2.41 -4.14 25.09
C LYS A 39 2.51 -4.02 23.58
N ASN A 40 3.34 -4.86 22.97
CA ASN A 40 3.40 -4.89 21.51
C ASN A 40 2.09 -5.49 20.99
N CYS A 41 1.30 -4.66 20.31
CA CYS A 41 0.00 -5.03 19.76
C CYS A 41 0.08 -5.53 18.31
N VAL A 42 1.26 -5.50 17.69
CA VAL A 42 1.46 -5.91 16.30
C VAL A 42 2.27 -7.20 16.27
N THR A 43 1.81 -8.17 15.47
CA THR A 43 2.53 -9.41 15.21
C THR A 43 2.88 -9.50 13.74
N VAL A 44 4.16 -9.71 13.43
CA VAL A 44 4.62 -9.94 12.07
C VAL A 44 4.56 -11.44 11.77
N VAL A 45 3.76 -11.82 10.79
CA VAL A 45 3.68 -13.22 10.33
C VAL A 45 4.70 -13.42 9.20
N PRO A 46 5.76 -14.21 9.41
CA PRO A 46 6.73 -14.48 8.35
C PRO A 46 6.07 -15.22 7.19
N GLY A 47 6.46 -14.88 5.96
CA GLY A 47 5.98 -15.54 4.73
C GLY A 47 4.72 -14.92 4.10
N LYS A 48 4.14 -13.87 4.68
CA LYS A 48 3.12 -13.06 4.01
C LYS A 48 3.73 -11.74 3.50
N PRO A 49 3.33 -11.27 2.30
CA PRO A 49 3.71 -9.93 1.85
C PRO A 49 3.17 -8.90 2.85
N GLN A 50 4.02 -7.99 3.29
CA GLN A 50 3.69 -6.82 4.12
C GLN A 50 3.72 -5.56 3.27
#